data_AF-A0A4Q4MST0-F1
#
_entry.id   AF-A0A4Q4MST0-F1
#
_cell.length_a   1.000
_cell.length_b   1.000
_cell.length_c   1.000
_cell.angle_alpha   90.00
_cell.angle_beta   90.00
_cell.angle_gamma   90.00
#
_symmetry.space_group_name_H-M   'P 1'
#
loop_
_entity.id
_entity.type
_entity.pdbx_description
1 polymer ?
#
loop_
_entity_poly.entity_id
_entity_poly.type
_entity_poly.pdbx_seq_one_letter_code
_entity_poly.pdbx_strand_id
1 'polypeptide(L)'
;MSNLLDLPAELFQMVIHELVITSKDPSYPWRPSPHPGIGQLWKLRGVCRSFAAEIEREVFSQQPREFYSHRNIQRLIKTHFSRFVLQVSRKPGSVNEKMFTRLQRMVQYIVEQVEHEDKGQRNEVIDKTYSGLSKILPMDDVIHALWCDSVGCSKCSEFLGPELPIRPPYQDRFYAALAAGNHRLLSKVLLKLDAADIYTLICTQPILFTVQMRDLTSLNTILRYLETQSPSIQISLTSTYGMFSISRCIKITLWKKYLPAAQLLLDYYEKNLPCPSNKTYSGWVGEASANCSLDQLEALKAVLRFNTGSKNMIGPDTLGAVYAKGNSTAIEEVLQHVEDINKGTTLTAPMFIAVRSGRPIAIRACLQAGANVNLSMRPNMRATGRTHITPLETAVHRYDVSIARTLIESGATIPHISKWPTHERTYRLLHEAASKLTDVVLPDLEHFK
;
A
#
# COMPACT_ATOMS: atom_id res chain seq x y z
N MET A 1 9.01 18.13 -48.76
CA MET A 1 8.42 18.22 -47.42
C MET A 1 9.54 18.67 -46.50
N SER A 2 9.54 19.93 -46.10
CA SER A 2 10.47 20.46 -45.09
C SER A 2 10.28 19.67 -43.79
N ASN A 3 11.37 19.28 -43.14
CA ASN A 3 11.30 18.60 -41.87
C ASN A 3 10.73 19.59 -40.85
N LEU A 4 9.89 19.15 -39.91
CA LEU A 4 9.29 20.05 -38.91
C LEU A 4 10.36 20.79 -38.06
N LEU A 5 11.57 20.21 -38.00
CA LEU A 5 12.75 20.76 -37.35
C LEU A 5 13.46 21.86 -38.16
N ASP A 6 13.15 21.99 -39.46
CA ASP A 6 13.70 23.02 -40.35
C ASP A 6 12.87 24.31 -40.28
N LEU A 7 11.75 24.31 -39.54
CA LEU A 7 10.94 25.50 -39.32
C LEU A 7 11.66 26.51 -38.41
N PRO A 8 11.51 27.81 -38.66
CA PRO A 8 11.83 28.86 -37.69
C PRO A 8 11.22 28.54 -36.32
N ALA A 9 11.95 28.87 -35.25
CA ALA A 9 11.57 28.53 -33.88
C ALA A 9 10.17 29.04 -33.52
N GLU A 10 9.78 30.20 -34.03
CA GLU A 10 8.48 30.84 -33.81
C GLU A 10 7.34 30.02 -34.43
N LEU A 11 7.51 29.56 -35.68
CA LEU A 11 6.51 28.73 -36.35
C LEU A 11 6.39 27.36 -35.69
N PHE A 12 7.50 26.80 -35.26
CA PHE A 12 7.51 25.56 -34.48
C PHE A 12 6.73 25.71 -33.16
N GLN A 13 6.95 26.81 -32.43
CA GLN A 13 6.21 27.12 -31.20
C GLN A 13 4.72 27.29 -31.45
N MET A 14 4.33 27.99 -32.53
CA MET A 14 2.92 28.16 -32.91
C MET A 14 2.25 26.81 -33.22
N VAL A 15 2.94 25.91 -33.92
CA VAL A 15 2.41 24.56 -34.20
C VAL A 15 2.18 23.78 -32.91
N ILE A 16 3.11 23.84 -31.96
CA ILE A 16 2.94 23.18 -30.65
C ILE A 16 1.80 23.81 -29.84
N HIS A 17 1.70 25.14 -29.82
CA HIS A 17 0.62 25.87 -29.16
C HIS A 17 -0.75 25.45 -29.72
N GLU A 18 -0.88 25.42 -31.05
CA GLU A 18 -2.10 24.96 -31.71
C GLU A 18 -2.38 23.48 -31.43
N LEU A 19 -1.39 22.60 -31.37
CA LEU A 19 -1.59 21.20 -30.98
C LEU A 19 -2.10 21.05 -29.54
N VAL A 20 -1.64 21.92 -28.63
CA VAL A 20 -2.12 21.95 -27.24
C VAL A 20 -3.55 22.48 -27.17
N ILE A 21 -3.86 23.54 -27.93
CA ILE A 21 -5.21 24.13 -28.01
C ILE A 21 -6.21 23.19 -28.69
N THR A 22 -5.87 22.58 -29.82
CA THR A 22 -6.74 21.68 -30.60
C THR A 22 -7.02 20.36 -29.90
N SER A 23 -6.27 20.02 -28.84
CA SER A 23 -6.61 18.93 -27.92
C SER A 23 -7.84 19.22 -27.03
N LYS A 24 -8.52 20.36 -27.22
CA LYS A 24 -9.82 20.73 -26.63
C LYS A 24 -10.95 20.01 -27.37
N ASP A 25 -11.82 19.32 -26.64
CA ASP A 25 -12.97 18.62 -27.22
C ASP A 25 -14.00 19.62 -27.79
N PRO A 26 -14.35 19.55 -29.09
CA PRO A 26 -15.29 20.49 -29.71
C PRO A 26 -16.77 20.26 -29.34
N SER A 27 -17.11 19.20 -28.59
CA SER A 27 -18.51 18.78 -28.37
C SER A 27 -19.28 19.52 -27.27
N TYR A 28 -18.66 20.38 -26.45
CA TYR A 28 -19.37 21.11 -25.36
C TYR A 28 -18.92 22.57 -25.19
N PRO A 29 -19.57 23.53 -25.86
CA PRO A 29 -19.22 24.97 -25.80
C PRO A 29 -19.50 25.64 -24.44
N TRP A 30 -20.42 25.09 -23.64
CA TRP A 30 -20.99 25.78 -22.46
C TRP A 30 -20.47 25.26 -21.11
N ARG A 31 -19.55 24.30 -21.11
CA ARG A 31 -18.75 23.94 -19.94
C ARG A 31 -17.29 24.14 -20.33
N PRO A 32 -16.50 24.98 -19.64
CA PRO A 32 -15.06 25.00 -19.80
C PRO A 32 -14.53 23.70 -19.19
N SER A 33 -14.61 22.60 -19.93
CA SER A 33 -14.11 21.30 -19.52
C SER A 33 -13.28 20.74 -20.66
N PRO A 34 -11.95 20.91 -20.61
CA PRO A 34 -11.08 20.26 -21.58
C PRO A 34 -10.11 19.34 -20.81
N HIS A 35 -9.77 18.10 -21.19
CA HIS A 35 -9.06 17.74 -22.42
C HIS A 35 -8.86 16.21 -22.43
N PRO A 36 -9.57 15.43 -23.26
CA PRO A 36 -9.28 14.02 -23.49
C PRO A 36 -7.98 13.78 -24.31
N GLY A 37 -7.39 14.81 -24.93
CA GLY A 37 -6.20 14.69 -25.80
C GLY A 37 -4.82 14.88 -25.14
N ILE A 38 -4.74 15.44 -23.92
CA ILE A 38 -3.42 15.79 -23.33
C ILE A 38 -2.50 14.57 -23.14
N GLY A 39 -3.07 13.40 -22.83
CA GLY A 39 -2.31 12.17 -22.71
C GLY A 39 -1.70 11.71 -24.04
N GLN A 40 -2.37 11.97 -25.17
CA GLN A 40 -1.85 11.67 -26.51
C GLN A 40 -0.78 12.69 -26.91
N LEU A 41 -1.03 13.98 -26.70
CA LEU A 41 -0.02 15.04 -26.90
C LEU A 41 1.25 14.74 -26.10
N TRP A 42 1.12 14.34 -24.83
CA TRP A 42 2.25 14.05 -23.96
C TRP A 42 3.12 12.89 -24.45
N LYS A 43 2.54 11.94 -25.21
CA LYS A 43 3.28 10.84 -25.85
C LYS A 43 4.11 11.31 -27.05
N LEU A 44 3.72 12.40 -27.72
CA LEU A 44 4.46 12.93 -28.87
C LEU A 44 5.85 13.49 -28.48
N ARG A 45 6.13 13.68 -27.20
CA ARG A 45 7.50 13.98 -26.71
C ARG A 45 8.52 12.89 -27.08
N GLY A 46 8.07 11.68 -27.45
CA GLY A 46 8.93 10.61 -27.97
C GLY A 46 9.50 10.87 -29.37
N VAL A 47 8.99 11.87 -30.10
CA VAL A 47 9.40 12.16 -31.48
C VAL A 47 10.84 12.70 -31.54
N CYS A 48 11.15 13.77 -30.80
CA CYS A 48 12.51 14.28 -30.66
C CYS A 48 12.67 15.20 -29.42
N ARG A 49 13.91 15.54 -29.05
CA ARG A 49 14.22 16.37 -27.86
C ARG A 49 13.64 17.77 -27.94
N SER A 50 13.70 18.43 -29.10
CA SER A 50 13.16 19.79 -29.29
C SER A 50 11.64 19.81 -29.14
N PHE A 51 10.96 18.82 -29.72
CA PHE A 51 9.51 18.64 -29.60
C PHE A 51 9.11 18.37 -28.15
N ALA A 52 9.88 17.54 -27.45
CA ALA A 52 9.67 17.27 -26.03
C ALA A 52 9.80 18.54 -25.17
N ALA A 53 10.85 19.33 -25.39
CA ALA A 53 11.11 20.55 -24.65
C ALA A 53 10.01 21.60 -24.86
N GLU A 54 9.52 21.72 -26.10
CA GLU A 54 8.50 22.70 -26.45
C GLU A 54 7.12 22.32 -25.90
N ILE A 55 6.73 21.03 -26.00
CA ILE A 55 5.49 20.55 -25.36
C ILE A 55 5.54 20.78 -23.85
N GLU A 56 6.68 20.49 -23.21
CA GLU A 56 6.82 20.72 -21.76
C GLU A 56 6.69 22.20 -21.41
N ARG A 57 7.34 23.08 -22.17
CA ARG A 57 7.24 24.53 -21.97
C ARG A 57 5.78 24.98 -22.13
N GLU A 58 5.14 24.57 -23.21
CA GLU A 58 3.79 25.00 -23.54
C GLU A 58 2.76 24.53 -22.51
N VAL A 59 2.83 23.26 -22.10
CA VAL A 59 1.89 22.64 -21.15
C VAL A 59 2.12 23.13 -19.72
N PHE A 60 3.36 23.38 -19.30
CA PHE A 60 3.67 23.69 -17.89
C PHE A 60 3.79 25.18 -17.57
N SER A 61 4.05 26.06 -18.54
CA SER A 61 4.27 27.48 -18.24
C SER A 61 3.57 28.49 -19.16
N GLN A 62 2.94 28.06 -20.26
CA GLN A 62 2.27 28.98 -21.19
C GLN A 62 0.73 28.91 -21.16
N GLN A 63 0.14 27.91 -20.51
CA GLN A 63 -1.32 27.80 -20.42
C GLN A 63 -1.96 28.77 -19.41
N PRO A 64 -3.23 29.18 -19.65
CA PRO A 64 -4.00 30.01 -18.71
C PRO A 64 -4.32 29.24 -17.42
N ARG A 65 -4.70 29.95 -16.35
CA ARG A 65 -4.84 29.35 -15.01
C ARG A 65 -5.93 28.27 -14.93
N GLU A 66 -7.02 28.46 -15.66
CA GLU A 66 -8.14 27.51 -15.74
C GLU A 66 -7.68 26.14 -16.21
N PHE A 67 -6.63 26.08 -17.05
CA PHE A 67 -6.03 24.83 -17.52
C PHE A 67 -5.52 23.95 -16.37
N TYR A 68 -4.89 24.56 -15.36
CA TYR A 68 -4.28 23.83 -14.23
C TYR A 68 -5.30 23.38 -13.18
N SER A 69 -6.55 23.86 -13.25
CA SER A 69 -7.64 23.38 -12.41
C SER A 69 -8.07 21.94 -12.76
N HIS A 70 -7.74 21.47 -13.97
CA HIS A 70 -8.23 20.20 -14.48
C HIS A 70 -7.49 18.99 -13.88
N ARG A 71 -8.25 17.98 -13.41
CA ARG A 71 -7.71 16.80 -12.69
C ARG A 71 -6.63 16.04 -13.45
N ASN A 72 -6.74 15.92 -14.78
CA ASN A 72 -5.72 15.22 -15.58
C ASN A 72 -4.41 16.01 -15.68
N ILE A 73 -4.49 17.35 -15.74
CA ILE A 73 -3.31 18.23 -15.76
C ILE A 73 -2.65 18.22 -14.39
N GLN A 74 -3.43 18.28 -13.31
CA GLN A 74 -2.91 18.13 -11.95
C GLN A 74 -2.19 16.79 -11.77
N ARG A 75 -2.76 15.68 -12.27
CA ARG A 75 -2.09 14.37 -12.24
C ARG A 75 -0.78 14.39 -13.04
N LEU A 76 -0.75 15.06 -14.19
CA LEU A 76 0.45 15.21 -15.02
C LEU A 76 1.55 16.00 -14.29
N ILE A 77 1.19 17.12 -13.67
CA ILE A 77 2.09 17.95 -12.85
C ILE A 77 2.64 17.14 -11.68
N LYS A 78 1.79 16.43 -10.93
CA LYS A 78 2.25 15.56 -9.83
C LYS A 78 3.27 14.53 -10.30
N THR A 79 3.06 13.94 -11.47
CA THR A 79 3.94 12.91 -12.03
C THR A 79 5.27 13.47 -12.53
N HIS A 80 5.27 14.70 -13.03
CA HIS A 80 6.42 15.36 -13.66
C HIS A 80 6.82 16.66 -12.94
N PHE A 81 6.67 16.68 -11.62
CA PHE A 81 6.73 17.89 -10.83
C PHE A 81 8.07 18.63 -10.94
N SER A 82 9.18 17.89 -10.96
CA SER A 82 10.51 18.48 -11.18
C SER A 82 10.57 19.27 -12.48
N ARG A 83 10.14 18.65 -13.60
CA ARG A 83 10.12 19.31 -14.92
C ARG A 83 9.20 20.53 -14.91
N PHE A 84 8.02 20.41 -14.29
CA PHE A 84 7.10 21.53 -14.12
C PHE A 84 7.75 22.72 -13.41
N VAL A 85 8.35 22.51 -12.22
CA VAL A 85 8.96 23.59 -11.44
C VAL A 85 10.15 24.23 -12.19
N LEU A 86 10.93 23.43 -12.92
CA LEU A 86 12.03 23.94 -13.75
C LEU A 86 11.53 24.82 -14.91
N GLN A 87 10.41 24.48 -15.55
CA GLN A 87 9.83 25.32 -16.61
C GLN A 87 9.23 26.61 -16.05
N VAL A 88 8.51 26.52 -14.91
CA VAL A 88 7.95 27.69 -14.23
C VAL A 88 9.04 28.63 -13.72
N SER A 89 10.20 28.11 -13.31
CA SER A 89 11.35 28.94 -12.90
C SER A 89 11.86 29.89 -13.99
N ARG A 90 11.59 29.60 -15.26
CA ARG A 90 11.93 30.49 -16.39
C ARG A 90 10.92 31.63 -16.56
N LYS A 91 9.72 31.50 -15.98
CA LYS A 91 8.63 32.50 -16.02
C LYS A 91 7.82 32.48 -14.70
N PRO A 92 8.39 33.01 -13.60
CA PRO A 92 7.82 32.84 -12.25
C PRO A 92 6.42 33.43 -12.08
N GLY A 93 6.05 34.47 -12.85
CA GLY A 93 4.74 35.13 -12.77
C GLY A 93 3.54 34.28 -13.22
N SER A 94 3.76 33.04 -13.65
CA SER A 94 2.69 32.09 -14.00
C SER A 94 2.05 31.38 -12.79
N VAL A 95 2.67 31.47 -11.61
CA VAL A 95 2.23 30.83 -10.36
C VAL A 95 2.27 31.81 -9.19
N ASN A 96 1.59 31.45 -8.10
CA ASN A 96 1.65 32.18 -6.83
C ASN A 96 3.09 32.23 -6.31
N GLU A 97 3.61 33.46 -6.17
CA GLU A 97 5.00 33.73 -5.79
C GLU A 97 5.37 33.12 -4.44
N LYS A 98 4.45 33.13 -3.47
CA LYS A 98 4.72 32.65 -2.12
C LYS A 98 4.95 31.14 -2.10
N MET A 99 4.05 30.36 -2.70
CA MET A 99 4.23 28.91 -2.74
C MET A 99 5.46 28.52 -3.56
N PHE A 100 5.67 29.19 -4.69
CA PHE A 100 6.82 28.95 -5.55
C PHE A 100 8.15 29.24 -4.84
N THR A 101 8.23 30.38 -4.14
CA THR A 101 9.40 30.77 -3.33
C THR A 101 9.70 29.76 -2.23
N ARG A 102 8.67 29.22 -1.56
CA ARG A 102 8.84 28.17 -0.55
C ARG A 102 9.53 26.93 -1.14
N LEU A 103 9.05 26.44 -2.28
CA LEU A 103 9.65 25.28 -2.97
C LEU A 103 11.09 25.55 -3.40
N GLN A 104 11.37 26.73 -3.94
CA GLN A 104 12.74 27.11 -4.32
C GLN A 104 13.68 27.17 -3.12
N ARG A 105 13.24 27.74 -1.99
CA ARG A 105 14.03 27.79 -0.74
C ARG A 105 14.35 26.40 -0.20
N MET A 106 13.41 25.45 -0.28
CA MET A 106 13.65 24.05 0.10
C MET A 106 14.76 23.40 -0.72
N VAL A 107 14.74 23.58 -2.05
CA VAL A 107 15.75 22.99 -2.93
C VAL A 107 17.10 23.71 -2.80
N GLN A 108 17.08 25.04 -2.71
CA GLN A 108 18.28 25.83 -2.53
C GLN A 108 19.01 25.44 -1.24
N TYR A 109 18.26 25.18 -0.16
CA TYR A 109 18.82 24.64 1.08
C TYR A 109 19.58 23.32 0.89
N ILE A 110 19.15 22.44 -0.02
CA ILE A 110 19.88 21.19 -0.31
C ILE A 110 21.10 21.45 -1.17
N VAL A 111 20.96 22.26 -2.21
CA VAL A 111 22.05 22.60 -3.13
C VAL A 111 23.22 23.25 -2.39
N GLU A 112 22.95 24.06 -1.37
CA GLU A 112 23.99 24.69 -0.53
C GLU A 112 24.71 23.71 0.43
N GLN A 113 24.15 22.52 0.66
CA GLN A 113 24.66 21.53 1.62
C GLN A 113 25.32 20.32 0.95
N VAL A 114 25.24 20.25 -0.37
CA VAL A 114 25.79 19.18 -1.21
C VAL A 114 26.89 19.77 -2.09
N GLU A 115 28.10 19.24 -1.94
CA GLU A 115 29.20 19.58 -2.84
C GLU A 115 28.89 19.07 -4.25
N HIS A 116 29.14 19.91 -5.25
CA HIS A 116 28.93 19.60 -6.66
C HIS A 116 30.08 20.20 -7.46
N GLU A 117 30.71 19.37 -8.28
CA GLU A 117 31.88 19.73 -9.08
C GLU A 117 31.47 20.44 -10.37
N ASP A 118 30.27 20.14 -10.86
CA ASP A 118 29.75 20.69 -12.12
C ASP A 118 28.26 21.06 -12.06
N LYS A 119 27.81 21.75 -13.12
CA LYS A 119 26.42 22.19 -13.28
C LYS A 119 25.45 21.02 -13.49
N GLY A 120 25.90 19.90 -14.03
CA GLY A 120 25.13 18.68 -14.21
C GLY A 120 24.77 18.03 -12.88
N GLN A 121 25.76 17.81 -12.00
CA GLN A 121 25.57 17.30 -10.64
C GLN A 121 24.61 18.20 -9.85
N ARG A 122 24.78 19.52 -9.95
CA ARG A 122 23.85 20.49 -9.33
C ARG A 122 22.41 20.31 -9.82
N ASN A 123 22.20 20.12 -11.12
CA ASN A 123 20.88 19.90 -11.69
C ASN A 123 20.27 18.56 -11.30
N GLU A 124 21.08 17.51 -11.14
CA GLU A 124 20.64 16.20 -10.66
C GLU A 124 20.13 16.29 -9.22
N VAL A 125 20.85 17.01 -8.35
CA VAL A 125 20.41 17.28 -6.96
C VAL A 125 19.06 18.00 -6.95
N ILE A 126 18.90 19.01 -7.81
CA ILE A 126 17.65 19.76 -7.96
C ILE A 126 16.50 18.84 -8.41
N ASP A 127 16.73 18.04 -9.47
CA ASP A 127 15.72 17.14 -10.04
C ASP A 127 15.28 16.07 -9.04
N LYS A 128 16.25 15.43 -8.38
CA LYS A 128 16.01 14.44 -7.33
C LYS A 128 15.21 15.03 -6.18
N THR A 129 15.57 16.24 -5.72
CA THR A 129 14.88 16.91 -4.61
C THR A 129 13.44 17.24 -4.98
N TYR A 130 13.18 17.85 -6.15
CA TYR A 130 11.80 18.12 -6.57
C TYR A 130 10.98 16.83 -6.78
N SER A 131 11.59 15.78 -7.36
CA SER A 131 10.93 14.49 -7.50
C SER A 131 10.55 13.89 -6.14
N GLY A 132 11.45 13.95 -5.16
CA GLY A 132 11.15 13.54 -3.79
C GLY A 132 10.06 14.39 -3.14
N LEU A 133 10.11 15.72 -3.31
CA LEU A 133 9.12 16.64 -2.75
C LEU A 133 7.71 16.34 -3.28
N SER A 134 7.59 15.98 -4.57
CA SER A 134 6.31 15.61 -5.18
C SER A 134 5.64 14.37 -4.57
N LYS A 135 6.41 13.56 -3.84
CA LYS A 135 5.95 12.32 -3.23
C LYS A 135 5.75 12.45 -1.72
N ILE A 136 6.39 13.42 -1.05
CA ILE A 136 6.25 13.64 0.40
C ILE A 136 5.25 14.75 0.74
N LEU A 137 5.16 15.81 -0.07
CA LEU A 137 4.28 16.93 0.21
C LEU A 137 2.82 16.61 -0.15
N PRO A 138 1.83 17.22 0.53
CA PRO A 138 0.42 17.09 0.17
C PRO A 138 0.17 17.81 -1.17
N MET A 139 0.35 17.09 -2.27
CA MET A 139 0.41 17.71 -3.60
C MET A 139 -0.87 18.40 -4.04
N ASP A 140 -2.02 18.04 -3.49
CA ASP A 140 -3.28 18.75 -3.74
C ASP A 140 -3.24 20.16 -3.14
N ASP A 141 -2.70 20.33 -1.94
CA ASP A 141 -2.55 21.63 -1.30
C ASP A 141 -1.42 22.45 -1.95
N VAL A 142 -0.33 21.79 -2.35
CA VAL A 142 0.76 22.42 -3.14
C VAL A 142 0.22 22.99 -4.45
N ILE A 143 -0.52 22.18 -5.21
CA ILE A 143 -1.11 22.60 -6.48
C ILE A 143 -2.14 23.70 -6.26
N HIS A 144 -3.02 23.56 -5.26
CA HIS A 144 -3.97 24.61 -4.93
C HIS A 144 -3.25 25.94 -4.62
N ALA A 145 -2.23 25.91 -3.77
CA ALA A 145 -1.46 27.08 -3.37
C ALA A 145 -0.68 27.72 -4.53
N LEU A 146 -0.21 26.94 -5.51
CA LEU A 146 0.47 27.47 -6.71
C LEU A 146 -0.43 28.33 -7.61
N TRP A 147 -1.75 28.16 -7.57
CA TRP A 147 -2.70 28.90 -8.40
C TRP A 147 -3.81 29.60 -7.59
N CYS A 148 -3.67 29.69 -6.27
CA CYS A 148 -4.61 30.40 -5.42
C CYS A 148 -4.20 31.87 -5.27
N ASP A 149 -5.10 32.76 -5.67
CA ASP A 149 -4.96 34.21 -5.50
C ASP A 149 -6.00 34.79 -4.53
N SER A 150 -6.82 33.93 -3.93
CA SER A 150 -7.85 34.35 -2.98
C SER A 150 -7.21 34.90 -1.71
N VAL A 151 -7.33 36.21 -1.51
CA VAL A 151 -6.92 36.88 -0.28
C VAL A 151 -7.68 36.25 0.89
N GLY A 152 -6.94 35.79 1.91
CA GLY A 152 -7.53 35.12 3.07
C GLY A 152 -8.03 33.69 2.83
N CYS A 153 -7.59 33.01 1.75
CA CYS A 153 -7.87 31.58 1.56
C CYS A 153 -7.47 30.78 2.80
N SER A 154 -8.43 30.18 3.49
CA SER A 154 -8.20 29.44 4.73
C SER A 154 -7.16 28.32 4.55
N LYS A 155 -7.26 27.56 3.45
CA LYS A 155 -6.31 26.50 3.10
C LYS A 155 -4.89 27.02 2.88
N CYS A 156 -4.73 28.11 2.14
CA CYS A 156 -3.41 28.68 1.90
C CYS A 156 -2.84 29.32 3.17
N SER A 157 -3.67 29.95 4.01
CA SER A 157 -3.26 30.51 5.29
C SER A 157 -2.75 29.44 6.26
N GLU A 158 -3.45 28.31 6.34
CA GLU A 158 -3.03 27.16 7.15
C GLU A 158 -1.74 26.53 6.60
N PHE A 159 -1.66 26.37 5.27
CA PHE A 159 -0.54 25.68 4.64
C PHE A 159 0.73 26.51 4.50
N LEU A 160 0.63 27.81 4.20
CA LEU A 160 1.74 28.73 3.95
C LEU A 160 2.03 29.70 5.10
N GLY A 161 1.13 29.82 6.07
CA GLY A 161 1.20 30.83 7.12
C GLY A 161 0.98 32.26 6.59
N PRO A 162 1.07 33.29 7.46
CA PRO A 162 0.91 34.69 7.07
C PRO A 162 2.10 35.22 6.24
N GLU A 163 3.34 34.87 6.60
CA GLU A 163 4.57 35.29 5.91
C GLU A 163 5.57 34.13 5.78
N LEU A 164 6.42 34.17 4.75
CA LEU A 164 7.48 33.17 4.60
C LEU A 164 8.69 33.55 5.46
N PRO A 165 9.09 32.70 6.42
CA PRO A 165 10.26 32.97 7.24
C PRO A 165 11.53 33.05 6.39
N ILE A 166 12.46 33.94 6.78
CA ILE A 166 13.72 34.20 6.06
C ILE A 166 14.51 32.91 5.84
N ARG A 167 14.60 32.07 6.88
CA ARG A 167 15.16 30.72 6.78
C ARG A 167 14.02 29.71 6.65
N PRO A 168 14.18 28.65 5.83
CA PRO A 168 13.17 27.62 5.74
C PRO A 168 12.87 27.06 7.14
N PRO A 169 11.60 26.90 7.51
CA PRO A 169 11.23 26.33 8.81
C PRO A 169 11.83 24.93 8.93
N TYR A 170 11.89 24.41 10.16
CA TYR A 170 12.45 23.08 10.40
C TYR A 170 11.82 22.02 9.49
N GLN A 171 10.49 22.01 9.39
CA GLN A 171 9.72 21.06 8.60
C GLN A 171 10.14 21.05 7.12
N ASP A 172 10.36 22.23 6.54
CA ASP A 172 10.78 22.37 5.14
C ASP A 172 12.20 21.82 4.94
N ARG A 173 13.10 22.04 5.89
CA ARG A 173 14.47 21.47 5.88
C ARG A 173 14.44 19.95 5.98
N PHE A 174 13.57 19.40 6.83
CA PHE A 174 13.37 17.97 6.98
C PHE A 174 12.84 17.33 5.69
N TYR A 175 11.78 17.89 5.11
CA TYR A 175 11.22 17.39 3.85
C TYR A 175 12.21 17.49 2.70
N ALA A 176 12.96 18.59 2.60
CA ALA A 176 13.97 18.73 1.58
C ALA A 176 15.09 17.69 1.73
N ALA A 177 15.59 17.46 2.94
CA ALA A 177 16.66 16.49 3.20
C ALA A 177 16.21 15.06 2.90
N LEU A 178 14.98 14.71 3.29
CA LEU A 178 14.38 13.41 3.04
C LEU A 178 14.06 13.20 1.56
N ALA A 179 13.51 14.21 0.88
CA ALA A 179 13.23 14.19 -0.56
C ALA A 179 14.49 14.01 -1.41
N ALA A 180 15.59 14.68 -1.03
CA ALA A 180 16.88 14.53 -1.69
C ALA A 180 17.57 13.19 -1.39
N GLY A 181 17.11 12.44 -0.38
CA GLY A 181 17.80 11.26 0.14
C GLY A 181 19.17 11.62 0.72
N ASN A 182 19.33 12.81 1.32
CA ASN A 182 20.58 13.24 1.93
C ASN A 182 20.59 12.84 3.42
N HIS A 183 21.05 11.62 3.69
CA HIS A 183 20.98 11.01 5.03
C HIS A 183 21.82 11.77 6.07
N ARG A 184 22.96 12.35 5.67
CA ARG A 184 23.81 13.17 6.55
C ARG A 184 23.07 14.41 7.02
N LEU A 185 22.42 15.11 6.10
CA LEU A 185 21.64 16.30 6.43
C LEU A 185 20.38 15.94 7.22
N LEU A 186 19.70 14.85 6.84
CA LEU A 186 18.54 14.31 7.55
C LEU A 186 18.87 14.06 9.03
N SER A 187 20.00 13.40 9.33
CA SER A 187 20.46 13.17 10.70
C SER A 187 20.71 14.48 11.47
N LYS A 188 21.39 15.46 10.84
CA LYS A 188 21.62 16.78 11.45
C LYS A 188 20.34 17.55 11.73
N VAL A 189 19.35 17.45 10.84
CA VAL A 189 18.05 18.08 11.02
C VAL A 189 17.34 17.40 12.18
N LEU A 190 17.21 16.07 12.16
CA LEU A 190 16.55 15.28 13.22
C LEU A 190 17.07 15.59 14.63
N LEU A 191 18.38 15.76 14.82
CA LEU A 191 18.96 16.11 16.12
C LEU A 191 18.54 17.49 16.68
N LYS A 192 18.00 18.36 15.83
CA LYS A 192 17.52 19.70 16.21
C LYS A 192 16.01 19.76 16.44
N LEU A 193 15.30 18.62 16.35
CA LEU A 193 13.86 18.54 16.57
C LEU A 193 13.57 18.80 18.05
N ASP A 194 12.80 19.84 18.37
CA ASP A 194 12.29 20.03 19.74
C ASP A 194 10.95 19.31 19.94
N ALA A 195 10.48 19.23 21.20
CA ALA A 195 9.25 18.52 21.56
C ALA A 195 7.99 19.07 20.86
N ALA A 196 7.91 20.39 20.62
CA ALA A 196 6.76 21.03 19.98
C ALA A 196 6.76 20.80 18.46
N ASP A 197 7.96 20.76 17.88
CA ASP A 197 8.22 20.41 16.51
C ASP A 197 7.77 18.97 16.23
N ILE A 198 8.06 17.99 17.10
CA ILE A 198 7.68 16.56 16.89
C ILE A 198 6.19 16.37 16.58
N TYR A 199 5.29 17.04 17.31
CA TYR A 199 3.86 16.91 17.11
C TYR A 199 3.38 17.59 15.82
N THR A 200 4.06 18.66 15.41
CA THR A 200 3.77 19.42 14.19
C THR A 200 4.37 18.73 12.95
N LEU A 201 5.44 17.92 13.11
CA LEU A 201 6.34 17.60 12.01
C LEU A 201 5.94 16.45 11.09
N ILE A 202 5.07 15.54 11.52
CA ILE A 202 4.93 14.24 10.84
C ILE A 202 3.61 14.11 10.08
N CYS A 203 3.03 15.19 9.60
CA CYS A 203 1.82 15.11 8.78
C CYS A 203 1.98 14.35 7.43
N THR A 204 3.21 13.95 7.04
CA THR A 204 3.54 13.37 5.73
C THR A 204 3.96 11.89 5.75
N GLN A 205 3.80 11.18 6.87
CA GLN A 205 4.14 9.75 6.99
C GLN A 205 5.56 9.41 6.45
N PRO A 206 6.63 10.00 7.00
CA PRO A 206 7.99 9.91 6.44
C PRO A 206 8.55 8.47 6.42
N ILE A 207 8.14 7.60 7.35
CA ILE A 207 8.46 6.16 7.28
C ILE A 207 7.78 5.51 6.07
N LEU A 208 6.54 5.87 5.77
CA LEU A 208 5.88 5.36 4.58
C LEU A 208 6.59 5.88 3.32
N PHE A 209 7.01 7.14 3.31
CA PHE A 209 7.77 7.72 2.21
C PHE A 209 9.07 6.96 1.95
N THR A 210 9.89 6.70 2.99
CA THR A 210 11.15 5.95 2.81
C THR A 210 10.90 4.53 2.29
N VAL A 211 9.83 3.87 2.76
CA VAL A 211 9.39 2.57 2.23
C VAL A 211 8.97 2.66 0.76
N GLN A 212 8.23 3.70 0.36
CA GLN A 212 7.81 3.91 -1.02
C GLN A 212 8.99 4.19 -1.95
N MET A 213 9.98 4.93 -1.47
CA MET A 213 11.20 5.26 -2.20
C MET A 213 12.27 4.18 -2.15
N ARG A 214 12.06 3.11 -1.37
CA ARG A 214 13.04 2.06 -1.07
C ARG A 214 14.35 2.60 -0.51
N ASP A 215 14.29 3.68 0.27
CA ASP A 215 15.44 4.32 0.91
C ASP A 215 15.64 3.73 2.32
N LEU A 216 16.42 2.65 2.41
CA LEU A 216 16.70 1.97 3.68
C LEU A 216 17.51 2.84 4.65
N THR A 217 18.42 3.66 4.12
CA THR A 217 19.33 4.48 4.93
C THR A 217 18.58 5.61 5.63
N SER A 218 17.69 6.31 4.92
CA SER A 218 16.83 7.32 5.53
C SER A 218 15.83 6.67 6.50
N LEU A 219 15.30 5.49 6.18
CA LEU A 219 14.45 4.73 7.10
C LEU A 219 15.18 4.45 8.42
N ASN A 220 16.38 3.87 8.35
CA ASN A 220 17.19 3.57 9.53
C ASN A 220 17.54 4.83 10.33
N THR A 221 17.86 5.93 9.64
CA THR A 221 18.18 7.21 10.29
C THR A 221 16.99 7.75 11.10
N ILE A 222 15.77 7.66 10.54
CA ILE A 222 14.53 8.07 11.23
C ILE A 222 14.25 7.14 12.41
N LEU A 223 14.39 5.82 12.24
CA LEU A 223 14.14 4.86 13.33
C LEU A 223 15.13 5.06 14.49
N ARG A 224 16.42 5.23 14.20
CA ARG A 224 17.43 5.55 15.23
C ARG A 224 17.14 6.84 15.99
N TYR A 225 16.61 7.85 15.29
CA TYR A 225 16.13 9.06 15.96
C TYR A 225 14.94 8.77 16.88
N LEU A 226 13.99 7.96 16.45
CA LEU A 226 12.85 7.58 17.32
C LEU A 226 13.32 6.80 18.56
N GLU A 227 14.37 5.97 18.45
CA GLU A 227 14.95 5.27 19.60
C GLU A 227 15.53 6.21 20.67
N THR A 228 15.93 7.44 20.31
CA THR A 228 16.42 8.42 21.30
C THR A 228 15.29 9.13 22.04
N GLN A 229 14.04 8.98 21.60
CA GLN A 229 12.88 9.61 22.23
C GLN A 229 12.38 8.79 23.41
N SER A 230 11.60 9.41 24.31
CA SER A 230 11.01 8.67 25.43
C SER A 230 9.99 7.62 24.93
N PRO A 231 9.79 6.50 25.65
CA PRO A 231 8.84 5.46 25.25
C PRO A 231 7.42 5.97 24.99
N SER A 232 6.96 6.97 25.76
CA SER A 232 5.64 7.58 25.57
C SER A 232 5.52 8.33 24.23
N ILE A 233 6.57 9.05 23.82
CA ILE A 233 6.63 9.72 22.52
C ILE A 233 6.67 8.68 21.40
N GLN A 234 7.49 7.64 21.54
CA GLN A 234 7.58 6.56 20.55
C GLN A 234 6.21 5.91 20.30
N ILE A 235 5.49 5.54 21.36
CA ILE A 235 4.15 4.93 21.25
C ILE A 235 3.14 5.91 20.63
N SER A 236 3.15 7.17 21.06
CA SER A 236 2.23 8.20 20.55
C SER A 236 2.38 8.39 19.03
N LEU A 237 3.62 8.59 18.58
CA LEU A 237 3.96 8.82 17.19
C LEU A 237 3.65 7.63 16.28
N THR A 238 3.87 6.41 16.78
CA THR A 238 3.85 5.18 15.98
C THR A 238 2.56 4.37 16.10
N SER A 239 1.57 4.90 16.83
CA SER A 239 0.25 4.28 17.01
C SER A 239 -0.43 3.94 15.68
N THR A 240 -1.36 2.97 15.70
CA THR A 240 -1.96 2.37 14.50
C THR A 240 -2.62 3.37 13.53
N TYR A 241 -3.15 4.47 14.05
CA TYR A 241 -3.71 5.60 13.29
C TYR A 241 -2.83 6.86 13.33
N GLY A 242 -1.67 6.75 14.00
CA GLY A 242 -0.66 7.78 14.10
C GLY A 242 0.07 7.98 12.78
N MET A 243 0.66 9.17 12.68
CA MET A 243 1.32 9.63 11.48
C MET A 243 2.59 8.81 11.10
N PHE A 244 3.19 8.08 12.05
CA PHE A 244 4.25 7.10 11.81
C PHE A 244 3.79 5.66 12.06
N SER A 245 2.61 5.26 11.58
CA SER A 245 2.13 3.90 11.82
C SER A 245 3.11 2.82 11.31
N ILE A 246 3.98 2.32 12.20
CA ILE A 246 4.98 1.30 11.89
C ILE A 246 4.27 0.01 11.53
N SER A 247 3.18 -0.29 12.24
CA SER A 247 2.34 -1.45 11.93
C SER A 247 1.78 -1.43 10.50
N ARG A 248 1.33 -0.26 10.03
CA ARG A 248 0.92 -0.06 8.63
C ARG A 248 2.11 -0.20 7.67
N CYS A 249 3.28 0.33 8.04
CA CYS A 249 4.48 0.25 7.21
C CYS A 249 5.03 -1.18 7.10
N ILE A 250 4.99 -1.98 8.17
CA ILE A 250 5.28 -3.42 8.15
C ILE A 250 4.32 -4.11 7.16
N LYS A 251 3.02 -3.87 7.28
CA LYS A 251 2.04 -4.43 6.34
C LYS A 251 2.36 -4.08 4.87
N ILE A 252 2.71 -2.82 4.60
CA ILE A 252 3.03 -2.34 3.25
C ILE A 252 4.36 -2.93 2.73
N THR A 253 5.40 -3.02 3.58
CA THR A 253 6.69 -3.61 3.19
C THR A 253 6.55 -5.10 2.87
N LEU A 254 5.74 -5.83 3.65
CA LEU A 254 5.40 -7.23 3.36
C LEU A 254 4.66 -7.37 2.02
N TRP A 255 3.61 -6.56 1.79
CA TRP A 255 2.87 -6.56 0.52
C TRP A 255 3.75 -6.19 -0.69
N LYS A 256 4.66 -5.21 -0.53
CA LYS A 256 5.62 -4.80 -1.57
C LYS A 256 6.83 -5.74 -1.71
N LYS A 257 6.93 -6.80 -0.90
CA LYS A 257 8.06 -7.74 -0.87
C LYS A 257 9.41 -7.04 -0.64
N TYR A 258 9.43 -6.07 0.26
CA TYR A 258 10.65 -5.34 0.62
C TYR A 258 11.21 -5.83 1.95
N LEU A 259 11.83 -7.03 1.92
CA LEU A 259 12.27 -7.75 3.12
C LEU A 259 13.23 -6.96 4.04
N PRO A 260 14.27 -6.26 3.54
CA PRO A 260 15.17 -5.51 4.41
C PRO A 260 14.47 -4.43 5.25
N ALA A 261 13.50 -3.72 4.66
CA ALA A 261 12.72 -2.74 5.41
C ALA A 261 11.69 -3.40 6.34
N ALA A 262 11.11 -4.54 5.95
CA ALA A 262 10.21 -5.29 6.83
C ALA A 262 10.93 -5.77 8.09
N GLN A 263 12.13 -6.36 7.95
CA GLN A 263 12.98 -6.78 9.07
C GLN A 263 13.32 -5.60 9.98
N LEU A 264 13.84 -4.52 9.41
CA LEU A 264 14.21 -3.32 10.19
C LEU A 264 13.03 -2.74 10.99
N LEU A 265 11.83 -2.73 10.40
CA LEU A 265 10.62 -2.26 11.06
C LEU A 265 10.11 -3.24 12.13
N LEU A 266 10.21 -4.55 11.88
CA LEU A 266 9.86 -5.60 12.86
C LEU A 266 10.80 -5.54 14.07
N ASP A 267 12.11 -5.45 13.85
CA ASP A 267 13.13 -5.36 14.90
C ASP A 267 12.91 -4.11 15.76
N TYR A 268 12.68 -2.96 15.12
CA TYR A 268 12.35 -1.73 15.85
C TYR A 268 11.05 -1.88 16.65
N TYR A 269 10.02 -2.47 16.07
CA TYR A 269 8.73 -2.67 16.74
C TYR A 269 8.89 -3.56 17.97
N GLU A 270 9.58 -4.70 17.83
CA GLU A 270 9.79 -5.65 18.92
C GLU A 270 10.56 -5.02 20.09
N LYS A 271 11.59 -4.24 19.78
CA LYS A 271 12.44 -3.60 20.79
C LYS A 271 11.75 -2.47 21.54
N ASN A 272 10.91 -1.69 20.86
CA ASN A 272 10.51 -0.36 21.35
C ASN A 272 9.00 -0.18 21.57
N LEU A 273 8.15 -1.05 21.00
CA LEU A 273 6.70 -0.85 20.98
C LEU A 273 5.96 -1.96 21.72
N PRO A 274 4.74 -1.68 22.24
CA PRO A 274 3.93 -2.69 22.90
C PRO A 274 3.48 -3.78 21.93
N CYS A 275 3.26 -4.99 22.48
CA CYS A 275 2.78 -6.16 21.74
C CYS A 275 1.60 -5.78 20.81
N PRO A 276 1.66 -6.16 19.51
CA PRO A 276 0.63 -5.78 18.55
C PRO A 276 -0.73 -6.41 18.89
N SER A 277 -1.80 -5.76 18.43
CA SER A 277 -3.14 -6.38 18.52
C SER A 277 -3.23 -7.63 17.63
N ASN A 278 -4.10 -8.58 17.99
CA ASN A 278 -4.37 -9.77 17.15
C ASN A 278 -4.71 -9.40 15.70
N LYS A 279 -5.51 -8.34 15.50
CA LYS A 279 -5.88 -7.84 14.17
C LYS A 279 -4.67 -7.34 13.38
N THR A 280 -3.77 -6.63 14.04
CA THR A 280 -2.53 -6.12 13.43
C THR A 280 -1.64 -7.26 12.99
N TYR A 281 -1.35 -8.19 13.90
CA TYR A 281 -0.49 -9.34 13.64
C TYR A 281 -1.07 -10.29 12.58
N SER A 282 -2.37 -10.61 12.66
CA SER A 282 -3.08 -11.40 11.63
C SER A 282 -2.95 -10.73 10.25
N GLY A 283 -3.00 -9.40 10.21
CA GLY A 283 -2.78 -8.62 9.00
C GLY A 283 -1.37 -8.77 8.44
N TRP A 284 -0.34 -8.77 9.28
CA TRP A 284 1.05 -8.99 8.86
C TRP A 284 1.26 -10.40 8.31
N VAL A 285 0.87 -11.43 9.06
CA VAL A 285 0.98 -12.84 8.63
C VAL A 285 0.20 -13.07 7.34
N GLY A 286 -1.01 -12.50 7.22
CA GLY A 286 -1.84 -12.62 6.03
C GLY A 286 -1.24 -11.97 4.78
N GLU A 287 -0.60 -10.79 4.89
CA GLU A 287 0.09 -10.19 3.73
C GLU A 287 1.42 -10.90 3.41
N ALA A 288 2.17 -11.36 4.43
CA ALA A 288 3.40 -12.13 4.22
C ALA A 288 3.12 -13.47 3.53
N SER A 289 1.99 -14.10 3.86
CA SER A 289 1.56 -15.37 3.26
C SER A 289 1.04 -15.20 1.82
N ALA A 290 0.62 -13.99 1.43
CA ALA A 290 0.00 -13.76 0.13
C ALA A 290 1.03 -13.92 -1.01
N ASN A 291 0.72 -14.80 -1.97
CA ASN A 291 1.55 -15.10 -3.14
C ASN A 291 2.99 -15.54 -2.82
N CYS A 292 3.20 -16.26 -1.69
CA CYS A 292 4.51 -16.58 -1.11
C CYS A 292 5.50 -17.29 -2.05
N SER A 293 6.43 -16.55 -2.67
CA SER A 293 7.66 -17.08 -3.29
C SER A 293 8.71 -17.45 -2.23
N LEU A 294 9.85 -18.06 -2.64
CA LEU A 294 10.96 -18.39 -1.73
C LEU A 294 11.39 -17.19 -0.87
N ASP A 295 11.60 -16.02 -1.47
CA ASP A 295 11.97 -14.80 -0.72
C ASP A 295 10.87 -14.31 0.25
N GLN A 296 9.60 -14.59 -0.05
CA GLN A 296 8.48 -14.22 0.81
C GLN A 296 8.29 -15.20 1.95
N LEU A 297 8.73 -16.45 1.79
CA LEU A 297 8.75 -17.41 2.89
C LEU A 297 9.68 -16.92 4.00
N GLU A 298 10.81 -16.32 3.65
CA GLU A 298 11.69 -15.68 4.64
C GLU A 298 11.05 -14.46 5.32
N ALA A 299 10.25 -13.67 4.58
CA ALA A 299 9.46 -12.60 5.17
C ALA A 299 8.39 -13.12 6.15
N LEU A 300 7.72 -14.22 5.79
CA LEU A 300 6.74 -14.89 6.64
C LEU A 300 7.40 -15.43 7.91
N LYS A 301 8.54 -16.13 7.77
CA LYS A 301 9.34 -16.61 8.90
C LYS A 301 9.78 -15.47 9.82
N ALA A 302 10.18 -14.33 9.27
CA ALA A 302 10.53 -13.16 10.08
C ALA A 302 9.34 -12.66 10.92
N VAL A 303 8.12 -12.63 10.35
CA VAL A 303 6.90 -12.27 11.09
C VAL A 303 6.50 -13.35 12.11
N LEU A 304 6.71 -14.63 11.82
CA LEU A 304 6.40 -15.73 12.74
C LEU A 304 7.40 -15.83 13.90
N ARG A 305 8.66 -15.42 13.69
CA ARG A 305 9.69 -15.32 14.74
C ARG A 305 9.54 -14.08 15.62
N PHE A 306 8.77 -13.08 15.18
CA PHE A 306 8.50 -11.87 15.94
C PHE A 306 7.97 -12.23 17.33
N ASN A 307 8.62 -11.71 18.37
CA ASN A 307 8.26 -12.03 19.74
C ASN A 307 6.94 -11.35 20.13
N THR A 308 5.87 -12.13 20.19
CA THR A 308 4.56 -11.66 20.66
C THR A 308 4.42 -11.70 22.19
N GLY A 309 5.51 -11.99 22.92
CA GLY A 309 5.53 -12.33 24.33
C GLY A 309 5.11 -13.78 24.57
N SER A 310 4.47 -14.06 25.70
CA SER A 310 3.98 -15.40 26.06
C SER A 310 2.68 -15.82 25.35
N LYS A 311 2.12 -14.96 24.51
CA LYS A 311 0.81 -15.18 23.89
C LYS A 311 0.96 -15.73 22.48
N ASN A 312 0.47 -16.94 22.25
CA ASN A 312 0.27 -17.45 20.89
C ASN A 312 -0.76 -16.55 20.17
N MET A 313 -0.31 -15.83 19.14
CA MET A 313 -1.15 -14.95 18.32
C MET A 313 -1.65 -15.61 17.03
N ILE A 314 -1.29 -16.88 16.78
CA ILE A 314 -1.83 -17.69 15.69
C ILE A 314 -3.22 -18.17 16.10
N GLY A 315 -4.18 -17.25 15.98
CA GLY A 315 -5.59 -17.50 16.26
C GLY A 315 -6.44 -17.70 15.00
N PRO A 316 -7.77 -17.78 15.18
CA PRO A 316 -8.72 -18.00 14.09
C PRO A 316 -8.65 -16.94 12.98
N ASP A 317 -8.42 -15.68 13.35
CA ASP A 317 -8.29 -14.56 12.41
C ASP A 317 -7.04 -14.69 11.54
N THR A 318 -5.91 -15.06 12.16
CA THR A 318 -4.65 -15.32 11.47
C THR A 318 -4.81 -16.49 10.49
N LEU A 319 -5.31 -17.63 10.97
CA LEU A 319 -5.56 -18.80 10.13
C LEU A 319 -6.54 -18.49 9.00
N GLY A 320 -7.60 -17.74 9.27
CA GLY A 320 -8.56 -17.29 8.25
C GLY A 320 -7.90 -16.45 7.16
N ALA A 321 -7.05 -15.49 7.53
CA ALA A 321 -6.32 -14.65 6.58
C ALA A 321 -5.33 -15.46 5.72
N VAL A 322 -4.59 -16.39 6.35
CA VAL A 322 -3.62 -17.26 5.68
C VAL A 322 -4.32 -18.25 4.76
N TYR A 323 -5.39 -18.90 5.22
CA TYR A 323 -6.16 -19.81 4.37
C TYR A 323 -6.85 -19.10 3.24
N ALA A 324 -7.19 -17.80 3.35
CA ALA A 324 -7.78 -17.05 2.25
C ALA A 324 -6.76 -16.65 1.17
N LYS A 325 -5.52 -16.31 1.56
CA LYS A 325 -4.52 -15.69 0.65
C LYS A 325 -3.27 -16.54 0.38
N GLY A 326 -2.91 -17.45 1.28
CA GLY A 326 -1.67 -18.22 1.27
C GLY A 326 -1.65 -19.34 0.23
N ASN A 327 -0.47 -19.70 -0.24
CA ASN A 327 -0.24 -20.94 -0.98
C ASN A 327 0.02 -22.10 0.00
N SER A 328 0.21 -23.33 -0.52
CA SER A 328 0.44 -24.52 0.30
C SER A 328 1.60 -24.34 1.27
N THR A 329 2.77 -23.91 0.78
CA THR A 329 3.98 -23.70 1.59
C THR A 329 3.78 -22.68 2.70
N ALA A 330 3.13 -21.55 2.44
CA ALA A 330 2.86 -20.56 3.47
C ALA A 330 1.87 -21.07 4.54
N ILE A 331 0.85 -21.83 4.11
CA ILE A 331 -0.11 -22.42 5.04
C ILE A 331 0.60 -23.45 5.94
N GLU A 332 1.37 -24.35 5.34
CA GLU A 332 2.16 -25.37 6.06
C GLU A 332 3.12 -24.73 7.06
N GLU A 333 3.84 -23.66 6.69
CA GLU A 333 4.74 -22.94 7.59
C GLU A 333 3.98 -22.35 8.79
N VAL A 334 2.85 -21.65 8.57
CA VAL A 334 2.06 -21.07 9.66
C VAL A 334 1.51 -22.16 10.59
N LEU A 335 1.11 -23.30 10.03
CA LEU A 335 0.56 -24.42 10.81
C LEU A 335 1.57 -25.05 11.76
N GLN A 336 2.88 -24.99 11.48
CA GLN A 336 3.93 -25.45 12.41
C GLN A 336 3.96 -24.66 13.72
N HIS A 337 3.41 -23.43 13.72
CA HIS A 337 3.33 -22.57 14.91
C HIS A 337 1.98 -22.68 15.64
N VAL A 338 1.07 -23.56 15.20
CA VAL A 338 -0.19 -23.83 15.89
C VAL A 338 0.06 -24.83 17.02
N GLU A 339 -0.27 -24.45 18.25
CA GLU A 339 0.01 -25.26 19.46
C GLU A 339 -0.67 -26.65 19.41
N ASP A 340 -1.92 -26.70 18.96
CA ASP A 340 -2.65 -27.96 18.79
C ASP A 340 -3.64 -27.84 17.62
N ILE A 341 -3.34 -28.53 16.53
CA ILE A 341 -4.10 -28.49 15.28
C ILE A 341 -5.53 -29.04 15.43
N ASN A 342 -5.80 -29.83 16.47
CA ASN A 342 -7.07 -30.51 16.72
C ASN A 342 -7.91 -29.89 17.83
N LYS A 343 -7.41 -28.85 18.52
CA LYS A 343 -8.17 -28.14 19.56
C LYS A 343 -8.99 -26.97 19.02
N GLY A 344 -10.01 -26.59 19.79
CA GLY A 344 -10.84 -25.42 19.55
C GLY A 344 -12.33 -25.74 19.51
N THR A 345 -13.09 -24.87 18.85
CA THR A 345 -14.52 -25.02 18.58
C THR A 345 -14.75 -25.06 17.08
N THR A 346 -15.98 -25.29 16.64
CA THR A 346 -16.35 -25.17 15.21
C THR A 346 -16.02 -23.81 14.57
N LEU A 347 -15.83 -22.75 15.36
CA LEU A 347 -15.41 -21.43 14.88
C LEU A 347 -13.89 -21.21 14.91
N THR A 348 -13.16 -21.95 15.75
CA THR A 348 -11.75 -21.66 16.05
C THR A 348 -10.79 -22.78 15.70
N ALA A 349 -11.27 -24.01 15.51
CA ALA A 349 -10.45 -25.15 15.16
C ALA A 349 -9.91 -25.01 13.73
N PRO A 350 -8.60 -25.24 13.49
CA PRO A 350 -7.94 -25.07 12.19
C PRO A 350 -8.66 -25.78 11.04
N MET A 351 -9.06 -27.05 11.22
CA MET A 351 -9.78 -27.81 10.18
C MET A 351 -11.12 -27.16 9.80
N PHE A 352 -11.89 -26.68 10.79
CA PHE A 352 -13.17 -26.00 10.51
C PHE A 352 -12.98 -24.63 9.85
N ILE A 353 -11.89 -23.91 10.16
CA ILE A 353 -11.53 -22.67 9.46
C ILE A 353 -11.15 -22.98 8.00
N ALA A 354 -10.40 -24.05 7.75
CA ALA A 354 -10.01 -24.49 6.41
C ALA A 354 -11.25 -24.83 5.56
N VAL A 355 -12.20 -25.58 6.11
CA VAL A 355 -13.49 -25.86 5.43
C VAL A 355 -14.24 -24.58 5.10
N ARG A 356 -14.34 -23.63 6.05
CA ARG A 356 -15.03 -22.36 5.83
C ARG A 356 -14.33 -21.44 4.83
N SER A 357 -13.03 -21.60 4.64
CA SER A 357 -12.25 -20.83 3.66
C SER A 357 -12.63 -21.17 2.21
N GLY A 358 -13.23 -22.34 1.96
CA GLY A 358 -13.57 -22.78 0.60
C GLY A 358 -12.35 -23.18 -0.24
N ARG A 359 -11.16 -23.34 0.38
CA ARG A 359 -9.91 -23.65 -0.34
C ARG A 359 -9.41 -25.07 0.00
N PRO A 360 -9.49 -26.02 -0.95
CA PRO A 360 -9.00 -27.40 -0.76
C PRO A 360 -7.54 -27.51 -0.29
N ILE A 361 -6.70 -26.56 -0.72
CA ILE A 361 -5.28 -26.50 -0.33
C ILE A 361 -5.13 -26.34 1.18
N ALA A 362 -5.98 -25.55 1.83
CA ALA A 362 -5.93 -25.37 3.28
C ALA A 362 -6.28 -26.66 4.03
N ILE A 363 -7.22 -27.45 3.51
CA ILE A 363 -7.59 -28.76 4.09
C ILE A 363 -6.42 -29.72 3.97
N ARG A 364 -5.81 -29.83 2.78
CA ARG A 364 -4.64 -30.69 2.56
C ARG A 364 -3.47 -30.32 3.48
N ALA A 365 -3.19 -29.03 3.63
CA ALA A 365 -2.15 -28.56 4.54
C ALA A 365 -2.46 -28.87 6.01
N CYS A 366 -3.72 -28.69 6.46
CA CYS A 366 -4.14 -29.12 7.81
C CYS A 366 -3.88 -30.61 8.03
N LEU A 367 -4.20 -31.47 7.06
CA LEU A 367 -4.01 -32.92 7.17
C LEU A 367 -2.52 -33.30 7.23
N GLN A 368 -1.68 -32.64 6.40
CA GLN A 368 -0.23 -32.79 6.47
C GLN A 368 0.34 -32.36 7.83
N ALA A 369 -0.27 -31.35 8.46
CA ALA A 369 0.05 -30.93 9.82
C ALA A 369 -0.55 -31.83 10.93
N GLY A 370 -1.19 -32.96 10.59
CA GLY A 370 -1.73 -33.91 11.56
C GLY A 370 -3.15 -33.61 12.05
N ALA A 371 -3.91 -32.78 11.34
CA ALA A 371 -5.31 -32.54 11.65
C ALA A 371 -6.15 -33.81 11.42
N ASN A 372 -7.09 -34.06 12.33
CA ASN A 372 -8.07 -35.13 12.21
C ASN A 372 -9.18 -34.70 11.23
N VAL A 373 -9.28 -35.38 10.09
CA VAL A 373 -10.33 -35.15 9.09
C VAL A 373 -11.74 -35.37 9.66
N ASN A 374 -11.85 -36.25 10.66
CA ASN A 374 -13.08 -36.64 11.34
C ASN A 374 -13.28 -35.93 12.68
N LEU A 375 -12.66 -34.75 12.86
CA LEU A 375 -12.75 -33.99 14.09
C LEU A 375 -14.21 -33.70 14.47
N SER A 376 -14.66 -34.25 15.59
CA SER A 376 -16.05 -34.14 16.03
C SER A 376 -16.18 -33.15 17.17
N MET A 377 -16.90 -32.04 16.95
CA MET A 377 -17.02 -30.94 17.91
C MET A 377 -18.47 -30.55 18.15
N ARG A 378 -18.76 -30.01 19.33
CA ARG A 378 -20.10 -29.47 19.61
C ARG A 378 -20.35 -28.23 18.73
N PRO A 379 -21.48 -28.15 18.00
CA PRO A 379 -21.77 -26.99 17.16
C PRO A 379 -22.06 -25.76 18.02
N ASN A 380 -21.58 -24.60 17.58
CA ASN A 380 -21.86 -23.34 18.26
C ASN A 380 -23.31 -22.84 18.00
N MET A 381 -23.99 -23.38 16.98
CA MET A 381 -25.39 -23.07 16.67
C MET A 381 -26.34 -24.14 17.22
N ARG A 382 -27.14 -23.77 18.24
CA ARG A 382 -28.20 -24.61 18.82
C ARG A 382 -29.30 -25.01 17.82
N ALA A 383 -29.48 -24.22 16.75
CA ALA A 383 -30.51 -24.42 15.73
C ALA A 383 -30.31 -25.68 14.86
N THR A 384 -29.15 -26.34 14.93
CA THR A 384 -28.87 -27.54 14.13
C THR A 384 -29.44 -28.83 14.73
N GLY A 385 -29.93 -28.80 15.98
CA GLY A 385 -30.41 -29.99 16.70
C GLY A 385 -29.35 -31.06 16.94
N ARG A 386 -28.08 -30.79 16.60
CA ARG A 386 -26.98 -31.75 16.64
C ARG A 386 -26.16 -31.61 17.92
N THR A 387 -25.76 -32.75 18.45
CA THR A 387 -24.82 -32.84 19.58
C THR A 387 -23.37 -32.61 19.15
N HIS A 388 -23.02 -33.07 17.95
CA HIS A 388 -21.69 -32.89 17.36
C HIS A 388 -21.79 -32.65 15.85
N ILE A 389 -20.79 -32.00 15.29
CA ILE A 389 -20.64 -31.75 13.85
C ILE A 389 -19.19 -32.01 13.44
N THR A 390 -19.01 -32.54 12.23
CA THR A 390 -17.74 -32.82 11.58
C THR A 390 -17.38 -31.78 10.50
N PRO A 391 -16.12 -31.73 10.05
CA PRO A 391 -15.72 -30.92 8.90
C PRO A 391 -16.55 -31.22 7.64
N LEU A 392 -16.83 -32.50 7.36
CA LEU A 392 -17.63 -32.92 6.21
C LEU A 392 -19.07 -32.42 6.29
N GLU A 393 -19.72 -32.60 7.44
CA GLU A 393 -21.08 -32.05 7.65
C GLU A 393 -21.09 -30.53 7.50
N THR A 394 -20.06 -29.83 7.98
CA THR A 394 -19.93 -28.38 7.81
C THR A 394 -19.84 -27.98 6.33
N ALA A 395 -19.09 -28.73 5.52
CA ALA A 395 -19.01 -28.50 4.08
C ALA A 395 -20.36 -28.71 3.38
N VAL A 396 -21.08 -29.77 3.75
CA VAL A 396 -22.41 -30.09 3.21
C VAL A 396 -23.43 -29.00 3.57
N HIS A 397 -23.43 -28.51 4.81
CA HIS A 397 -24.30 -27.40 5.24
C HIS A 397 -24.03 -26.08 4.51
N ARG A 398 -22.79 -25.88 4.03
CA ARG A 398 -22.39 -24.70 3.25
C ARG A 398 -22.63 -24.85 1.76
N TYR A 399 -23.12 -26.01 1.33
CA TYR A 399 -23.31 -26.36 -0.07
C TYR A 399 -22.03 -26.32 -0.92
N ASP A 400 -20.88 -26.68 -0.33
CA ASP A 400 -19.57 -26.66 -1.00
C ASP A 400 -19.15 -28.06 -1.48
N VAL A 401 -19.52 -28.40 -2.72
CA VAL A 401 -19.21 -29.69 -3.37
C VAL A 401 -17.70 -29.94 -3.43
N SER A 402 -16.91 -28.91 -3.74
CA SER A 402 -15.46 -29.02 -3.91
C SER A 402 -14.79 -29.38 -2.58
N ILE A 403 -15.20 -28.74 -1.51
CA ILE A 403 -14.68 -29.02 -0.16
C ILE A 403 -15.16 -30.37 0.36
N ALA A 404 -16.44 -30.71 0.16
CA ALA A 404 -16.96 -32.03 0.51
C ALA A 404 -16.18 -33.14 -0.20
N ARG A 405 -15.93 -33.00 -1.50
CA ARG A 405 -15.11 -33.95 -2.27
C ARG A 405 -13.70 -34.07 -1.68
N THR A 406 -13.03 -32.95 -1.44
CA THR A 406 -11.66 -32.93 -0.89
C THR A 406 -11.59 -33.66 0.46
N LEU A 407 -12.59 -33.47 1.32
CA LEU A 407 -12.67 -34.15 2.62
C LEU A 407 -12.88 -35.66 2.46
N ILE A 408 -13.76 -36.09 1.56
CA ILE A 408 -14.01 -37.53 1.29
C ILE A 408 -12.76 -38.19 0.70
N GLU A 409 -12.10 -37.56 -0.28
CA GLU A 409 -10.80 -37.99 -0.83
C GLU A 409 -9.73 -38.11 0.27
N SER A 410 -9.85 -37.31 1.33
CA SER A 410 -8.94 -37.30 2.47
C SER A 410 -9.35 -38.26 3.61
N GLY A 411 -10.33 -39.15 3.39
CA GLY A 411 -10.75 -40.14 4.37
C GLY A 411 -11.79 -39.66 5.39
N ALA A 412 -12.56 -38.60 5.07
CA ALA A 412 -13.69 -38.22 5.90
C ALA A 412 -14.76 -39.32 5.94
N THR A 413 -15.10 -39.75 7.15
CA THR A 413 -16.17 -40.71 7.40
C THR A 413 -17.51 -40.08 7.07
N ILE A 414 -18.26 -40.73 6.20
CA ILE A 414 -19.60 -40.33 5.83
C ILE A 414 -20.56 -40.66 6.97
N PRO A 415 -21.25 -39.68 7.58
CA PRO A 415 -22.25 -39.92 8.62
C PRO A 415 -23.33 -40.91 8.19
N HIS A 416 -23.84 -41.66 9.17
CA HIS A 416 -24.98 -42.55 8.96
C HIS A 416 -26.22 -41.77 8.48
N ILE A 417 -27.05 -42.43 7.66
CA ILE A 417 -28.17 -41.79 6.96
C ILE A 417 -29.15 -41.04 7.88
N SER A 418 -29.42 -41.63 9.05
CA SER A 418 -30.31 -41.07 10.07
C SER A 418 -29.80 -39.79 10.73
N LYS A 419 -28.50 -39.48 10.58
CA LYS A 419 -27.87 -38.29 11.15
C LYS A 419 -27.81 -37.13 10.16
N TRP A 420 -28.27 -37.27 8.92
CA TRP A 420 -28.29 -36.18 7.95
C TRP A 420 -29.38 -35.16 8.26
N PRO A 421 -29.18 -33.87 7.95
CA PRO A 421 -30.25 -32.91 8.00
C PRO A 421 -31.15 -33.21 6.81
N THR A 422 -32.30 -33.81 7.06
CA THR A 422 -33.31 -34.29 6.12
C THR A 422 -33.69 -33.26 5.04
N HIS A 423 -32.91 -33.17 3.97
CA HIS A 423 -33.26 -32.43 2.76
C HIS A 423 -32.59 -33.08 1.54
N GLU A 424 -33.37 -33.33 0.49
CA GLU A 424 -32.93 -33.91 -0.79
C GLU A 424 -31.72 -33.16 -1.39
N ARG A 425 -31.63 -31.84 -1.17
CA ARG A 425 -30.55 -31.00 -1.69
C ARG A 425 -29.17 -31.31 -1.10
N THR A 426 -29.08 -31.59 0.21
CA THR A 426 -27.79 -31.94 0.85
C THR A 426 -27.34 -33.34 0.45
N TYR A 427 -28.28 -34.26 0.23
CA TYR A 427 -28.00 -35.59 -0.34
C TYR A 427 -27.44 -35.49 -1.76
N ARG A 428 -28.10 -34.73 -2.65
CA ARG A 428 -27.64 -34.54 -4.03
C ARG A 428 -26.22 -33.99 -4.10
N LEU A 429 -25.87 -33.06 -3.20
CA LEU A 429 -24.51 -32.52 -3.12
C LEU A 429 -23.47 -33.57 -2.73
N LEU A 430 -23.75 -34.38 -1.72
CA LEU A 430 -22.84 -35.44 -1.29
C LEU A 430 -22.68 -36.48 -2.39
N HIS A 431 -23.79 -36.85 -3.03
CA HIS A 431 -23.78 -37.70 -4.20
C HIS A 431 -22.92 -37.12 -5.32
N GLU A 432 -23.04 -35.83 -5.62
CA GLU A 432 -22.17 -35.16 -6.60
C GLU A 432 -20.70 -35.14 -6.18
N ALA A 433 -20.43 -34.93 -4.89
CA ALA A 433 -19.07 -34.92 -4.34
C ALA A 433 -18.40 -36.30 -4.47
N ALA A 434 -19.13 -37.37 -4.15
CA ALA A 434 -18.64 -38.76 -4.13
C ALA A 434 -18.87 -39.55 -5.42
N SER A 435 -19.74 -39.12 -6.34
CA SER A 435 -20.01 -39.82 -7.62
C SER A 435 -18.79 -40.04 -8.52
N LYS A 436 -17.73 -39.25 -8.31
CA LYS A 436 -16.45 -39.39 -9.02
C LYS A 436 -15.41 -40.23 -8.27
N LEU A 437 -15.74 -40.72 -7.08
CA LEU A 437 -14.87 -41.51 -6.22
C LEU A 437 -15.35 -42.96 -6.26
N THR A 438 -14.52 -43.86 -6.79
CA THR A 438 -14.90 -45.26 -7.06
C THR A 438 -15.07 -46.09 -5.79
N ASP A 439 -14.47 -45.66 -4.68
CA ASP A 439 -14.36 -46.46 -3.45
C ASP A 439 -15.33 -46.01 -2.35
N VAL A 440 -16.26 -45.10 -2.67
CA VAL A 440 -17.17 -44.48 -1.70
C VAL A 440 -18.58 -45.02 -1.88
N VAL A 441 -19.03 -45.85 -0.94
CA VAL A 441 -20.41 -46.35 -0.90
C VAL A 441 -21.31 -45.31 -0.23
N LEU A 442 -22.23 -44.74 -1.00
CA LEU A 442 -23.28 -43.86 -0.47
C LEU A 442 -24.57 -44.66 -0.21
N PRO A 443 -25.34 -44.33 0.84
CA PRO A 443 -26.64 -44.93 1.04
C PRO A 443 -27.64 -44.49 -0.05
N ASP A 444 -28.48 -45.42 -0.52
CA ASP A 444 -29.46 -45.18 -1.58
C ASP A 444 -30.54 -44.17 -1.20
N LEU A 445 -30.96 -43.36 -2.17
CA LEU A 445 -31.98 -42.31 -2.03
C LEU A 445 -33.34 -42.86 -1.55
N GLU A 446 -33.60 -44.16 -1.77
CA GLU A 446 -34.80 -44.87 -1.29
C GLU A 446 -34.90 -44.92 0.24
N HIS A 447 -33.78 -44.81 0.97
CA HIS A 447 -33.76 -44.76 2.43
C HIS A 447 -34.27 -43.44 3.03
N PHE A 448 -34.65 -42.47 2.20
CA PHE A 448 -35.19 -41.16 2.63
C PHE A 448 -36.68 -40.95 2.30
N LYS A 449 -37.35 -41.95 1.71
CA LYS A 449 -38.79 -41.90 1.38
C LYS A 449 -39.66 -42.14 2.62
#